data_AF-A0A6S7JM67-F1
#
_entry.id   AF-A0A6S7JM67-F1
#
_cell.length_a   1.000
_cell.length_b   1.000
_cell.length_c   1.000
_cell.angle_alpha   90.00
_cell.angle_beta   90.00
_cell.angle_gamma   90.00
#
_symmetry.space_group_name_H-M   'P 1'
#
loop_
_entity.id
_entity.type
_entity.pdbx_description
1 polymer ?
#
loop_
_entity_poly.entity_id
_entity_poly.type
_entity_poly.pdbx_seq_one_letter_code
_entity_poly.pdbx_strand_id
1 'polypeptide(L)'
;MQVRLAGELHQNAAVPLGPCGLDEVKQFQTYLSSYQINIVSKDHQNALIYTGPDQEKRIYLYLHDNHYDVITKMPGFFERSYYCHTCKKAYDHREDHLCPNACQCCRFPDCPIESWVHCNDCNRMFKSQACFDRHKQSSGKSICATMIKCPDCHRLIKRGPRDPEKHHCGMTKCLICKEYTRPGDHRCYMQPVEKRNEGLSDSDDSSEHPEDDVTEGGYDQMLFFDFECRQENGNHEPNLCVIQNEAGDEWVFEGDNTRNEFCEWLFQKERANCVVMAHNFQGYDSYFILQYLRENGVKYDVIVRGAKVLSLS
;
A
#
# COMPACT_ATOMS: atom_id res chain seq x y z
N MET A 1 -13.22 28.82 21.42
CA MET A 1 -12.93 29.42 20.09
C MET A 1 -13.51 28.58 18.94
N GLN A 2 -13.26 27.28 18.91
CA GLN A 2 -13.71 26.37 17.83
C GLN A 2 -15.24 26.28 17.67
N VAL A 3 -16.01 26.18 18.77
CA VAL A 3 -17.48 26.13 18.74
C VAL A 3 -18.11 27.38 18.10
N ARG A 4 -17.55 28.57 18.38
CA ARG A 4 -18.01 29.83 17.78
C ARG A 4 -17.80 29.84 16.27
N LEU A 5 -16.60 29.46 15.81
CA LEU A 5 -16.27 29.40 14.39
C LEU A 5 -17.09 28.34 13.64
N ALA A 6 -17.40 27.22 14.29
CA ALA A 6 -18.31 26.22 13.72
C ALA A 6 -19.73 26.78 13.54
N GLY A 7 -20.27 27.48 14.56
CA GLY A 7 -21.56 28.15 14.44
C GLY A 7 -21.62 29.18 13.31
N GLU A 8 -20.55 29.99 13.16
CA GLU A 8 -20.41 30.94 12.06
C GLU A 8 -20.37 30.24 10.69
N LEU A 9 -19.66 29.11 10.58
CA LEU A 9 -19.62 28.32 9.36
C LEU A 9 -21.00 27.78 8.97
N HIS A 10 -21.74 27.22 9.93
CA HIS A 10 -23.12 26.77 9.73
C HIS A 10 -24.01 27.89 9.21
N GLN A 11 -23.98 29.05 9.87
CA GLN A 11 -24.76 30.21 9.47
C GLN A 11 -24.40 30.69 8.05
N ASN A 12 -23.11 30.82 7.75
CA ASN A 12 -22.66 31.38 6.47
C ASN A 12 -22.83 30.42 5.29
N ALA A 13 -22.74 29.11 5.54
CA ALA A 13 -23.01 28.07 4.54
C ALA A 13 -24.50 27.72 4.40
N ALA A 14 -25.39 28.41 5.15
CA ALA A 14 -26.81 28.13 5.23
C ALA A 14 -27.15 26.68 5.65
N VAL A 15 -26.29 26.06 6.47
CA VAL A 15 -26.47 24.71 7.02
C VAL A 15 -27.03 24.84 8.44
N PRO A 16 -28.24 24.31 8.73
CA PRO A 16 -28.79 24.31 10.08
C PRO A 16 -27.85 23.64 11.09
N LEU A 17 -27.87 24.11 12.34
CA LEU A 17 -27.13 23.44 13.42
C LEU A 17 -27.77 22.08 13.71
N GLY A 18 -26.96 21.02 13.67
CA GLY A 18 -27.40 19.65 13.87
C GLY A 18 -26.36 18.64 13.36
N PRO A 19 -26.73 17.35 13.30
CA PRO A 19 -25.93 16.34 12.63
C PRO A 19 -25.66 16.73 11.18
N CYS A 20 -24.42 16.58 10.73
CA CYS A 20 -24.04 16.82 9.35
C CYS A 20 -23.71 15.50 8.68
N GLY A 21 -24.32 15.22 7.53
CA GLY A 21 -23.94 14.14 6.63
C GLY A 21 -23.29 14.70 5.36
N LEU A 22 -23.31 13.89 4.30
CA LEU A 22 -22.70 14.28 3.03
C LEU A 22 -23.40 15.46 2.34
N ASP A 23 -24.69 15.66 2.57
CA ASP A 23 -25.44 16.76 1.93
C ASP A 23 -25.09 18.11 2.56
N GLU A 24 -24.90 18.16 3.87
CA GLU A 24 -24.33 19.31 4.57
C GLU A 24 -22.87 19.55 4.14
N VAL A 25 -22.07 18.48 4.00
CA VAL A 25 -20.69 18.58 3.48
C VAL A 25 -20.64 19.21 2.09
N LYS A 26 -21.58 18.90 1.18
CA LYS A 26 -21.66 19.54 -0.14
C LYS A 26 -22.00 21.03 -0.05
N GLN A 27 -22.83 21.43 0.91
CA GLN A 27 -23.14 22.84 1.16
C GLN A 27 -21.91 23.57 1.72
N PHE A 28 -21.21 22.97 2.69
CA PHE A 28 -19.94 23.49 3.19
C PHE A 28 -18.87 23.57 2.09
N GLN A 29 -18.81 22.60 1.17
CA GLN A 29 -17.91 22.65 0.02
C GLN A 29 -18.23 23.83 -0.90
N THR A 30 -19.52 24.11 -1.14
CA THR A 30 -19.93 25.26 -1.95
C THR A 30 -19.49 26.58 -1.31
N TYR A 31 -19.67 26.71 0.01
CA TYR A 31 -19.24 27.90 0.75
C TYR A 31 -17.71 28.03 0.82
N LEU A 32 -17.02 26.93 1.13
CA LEU A 32 -15.55 26.83 1.18
C LEU A 32 -14.97 26.55 -0.22
N SER A 33 -15.38 27.32 -1.23
CA SER A 33 -15.02 27.11 -2.63
C SER A 33 -13.51 27.15 -2.93
N SER A 34 -12.71 27.76 -2.05
CA SER A 34 -11.25 27.79 -2.13
C SER A 34 -10.56 26.53 -1.57
N TYR A 35 -11.32 25.58 -1.03
CA TYR A 35 -10.84 24.31 -0.50
C TYR A 35 -11.47 23.14 -1.25
N GLN A 36 -10.79 22.00 -1.31
CA GLN A 36 -11.35 20.72 -1.71
C GLN A 36 -11.56 19.87 -0.46
N ILE A 37 -12.81 19.60 -0.13
CA ILE A 37 -13.19 18.68 0.96
C ILE A 37 -13.16 17.25 0.41
N ASN A 38 -12.52 16.35 1.15
CA ASN A 38 -12.39 14.94 0.83
C ASN A 38 -12.84 14.14 2.06
N ILE A 39 -13.76 13.19 1.89
CA ILE A 39 -14.27 12.36 2.99
C ILE A 39 -13.84 10.92 2.78
N VAL A 40 -13.11 10.38 3.75
CA VAL A 40 -12.77 8.97 3.88
C VAL A 40 -13.75 8.33 4.87
N SER A 41 -14.24 7.12 4.63
CA SER A 41 -15.24 6.48 5.52
C SER A 41 -14.81 5.12 6.04
N LYS A 42 -14.95 4.93 7.37
CA LYS A 42 -14.76 3.64 8.06
C LYS A 42 -15.65 2.54 7.47
N ASP A 43 -16.94 2.83 7.33
CA ASP A 43 -17.95 1.87 6.86
C ASP A 43 -17.70 1.39 5.42
N HIS A 44 -17.00 2.22 4.65
CA HIS A 44 -16.62 1.95 3.26
C HIS A 44 -15.15 1.50 3.14
N GLN A 45 -14.63 0.78 4.14
CA GLN A 45 -13.26 0.23 4.12
C GLN A 45 -12.18 1.30 3.88
N ASN A 46 -12.34 2.46 4.51
CA ASN A 46 -11.45 3.61 4.35
C ASN A 46 -11.37 4.14 2.90
N ALA A 47 -12.41 3.92 2.11
CA ALA A 47 -12.55 4.51 0.79
C ALA A 47 -12.90 6.00 0.87
N LEU A 48 -12.49 6.75 -0.16
CA LEU A 48 -12.96 8.12 -0.39
C LEU A 48 -14.39 8.09 -0.92
N ILE A 49 -15.34 8.48 -0.08
CA ILE A 49 -16.78 8.51 -0.41
C ILE A 49 -17.24 9.86 -0.95
N TYR A 50 -16.43 10.91 -0.78
CA TYR A 50 -16.68 12.23 -1.34
C TYR A 50 -15.38 12.94 -1.67
N THR A 51 -15.36 13.64 -2.80
CA THR A 51 -14.27 14.53 -3.22
C THR A 51 -14.89 15.74 -3.90
N GLY A 52 -14.71 16.92 -3.32
CA GLY A 52 -15.14 18.18 -3.91
C GLY A 52 -14.31 18.58 -5.14
N PRO A 53 -14.64 19.73 -5.76
CA PRO A 53 -13.89 20.27 -6.90
C PRO A 53 -12.40 20.39 -6.59
N ASP A 54 -11.52 20.16 -7.58
CA ASP A 54 -10.07 20.24 -7.36
C ASP A 54 -9.66 21.66 -6.97
N GLN A 55 -8.95 21.75 -5.86
CA GLN A 55 -8.43 22.99 -5.29
C GLN A 55 -7.07 22.70 -4.67
N GLU A 56 -6.21 23.71 -4.62
CA GLU A 56 -4.88 23.59 -4.03
C GLU A 56 -4.96 23.25 -2.54
N LYS A 57 -5.82 23.96 -1.80
CA LYS A 57 -6.06 23.73 -0.38
C LYS A 57 -7.01 22.56 -0.20
N ARG A 58 -6.62 21.57 0.59
CA ARG A 58 -7.37 20.31 0.75
C ARG A 58 -7.67 20.05 2.21
N ILE A 59 -8.90 19.68 2.49
CA ILE A 59 -9.37 19.21 3.79
C ILE A 59 -9.69 17.73 3.64
N TYR A 60 -9.07 16.89 4.47
CA TYR A 60 -9.37 15.47 4.54
C TYR A 60 -10.04 15.18 5.88
N LEU A 61 -11.23 14.58 5.83
CA LEU A 61 -11.99 14.19 7.01
C LEU A 61 -12.23 12.67 6.99
N TYR A 62 -12.17 12.06 8.15
CA TYR A 62 -12.48 10.66 8.39
C TYR A 62 -13.85 10.54 9.05
N LEU A 63 -14.79 9.92 8.35
CA LEU A 63 -16.15 9.65 8.80
C LEU A 63 -16.22 8.26 9.45
N HIS A 64 -16.49 8.24 10.75
CA HIS A 64 -16.71 7.03 11.52
C HIS A 64 -17.72 7.29 12.63
N ASP A 65 -18.60 6.33 12.91
CA ASP A 65 -19.54 6.38 14.05
C ASP A 65 -20.37 7.70 14.08
N ASN A 66 -20.80 8.18 12.90
CA ASN A 66 -21.47 9.47 12.66
C ASN A 66 -20.69 10.72 13.14
N HIS A 67 -19.37 10.62 13.20
CA HIS A 67 -18.45 11.69 13.56
C HIS A 67 -17.40 11.93 12.47
N TYR A 68 -16.89 13.16 12.38
CA TYR A 68 -15.81 13.53 11.46
C TYR A 68 -14.56 13.94 12.23
N ASP A 69 -13.48 13.19 12.01
CA ASP A 69 -12.14 13.57 12.45
C ASP A 69 -11.30 14.15 11.32
N VAL A 70 -10.38 15.04 11.64
CA VAL A 70 -9.45 15.59 10.64
C VAL A 70 -8.31 14.61 10.37
N ILE A 71 -8.08 14.29 9.10
CA ILE A 71 -6.87 13.58 8.68
C ILE A 71 -5.80 14.63 8.39
N THR A 72 -4.84 14.76 9.30
CA THR A 72 -3.76 15.75 9.18
C THR A 72 -2.70 15.37 8.15
N LYS A 73 -2.48 14.06 7.94
CA LYS A 73 -1.50 13.53 6.98
C LYS A 73 -2.06 12.28 6.31
N MET A 74 -2.43 12.41 5.03
CA MET A 74 -2.89 11.27 4.22
C MET A 74 -1.89 10.11 4.12
N PRO A 75 -0.57 10.34 3.93
CA PRO A 75 0.40 9.24 3.95
C PRO A 75 0.38 8.48 5.29
N GLY A 76 0.28 9.20 6.41
CA GLY A 76 0.22 8.60 7.75
C GLY A 76 -1.06 7.80 7.96
N PHE A 77 -2.21 8.30 7.49
CA PHE A 77 -3.48 7.56 7.56
C PHE A 77 -3.42 6.21 6.83
N PHE A 78 -2.75 6.16 5.68
CA PHE A 78 -2.59 4.92 4.91
C PHE A 78 -1.33 4.11 5.28
N GLU A 79 -0.55 4.55 6.27
CA GLU A 79 0.75 3.97 6.64
C GLU A 79 1.67 3.75 5.43
N ARG A 80 1.81 4.79 4.60
CA ARG A 80 2.70 4.85 3.43
C ARG A 80 3.58 6.09 3.49
N SER A 81 4.67 6.08 2.73
CA SER A 81 5.59 7.23 2.67
C SER A 81 5.02 8.43 1.90
N TYR A 82 4.18 8.20 0.90
CA TYR A 82 3.66 9.23 0.02
C TYR A 82 2.17 9.03 -0.30
N TYR A 83 1.52 10.11 -0.72
CA TYR A 83 0.13 10.10 -1.17
C TYR A 83 -0.06 11.06 -2.35
N CYS A 84 -0.65 10.57 -3.43
CA CYS A 84 -1.01 11.38 -4.58
C CYS A 84 -2.43 11.92 -4.41
N HIS A 85 -2.56 13.24 -4.25
CA HIS A 85 -3.85 13.90 -4.09
C HIS A 85 -4.69 13.94 -5.37
N THR A 86 -4.08 13.82 -6.55
CA THR A 86 -4.77 13.78 -7.85
C THR A 86 -5.32 12.39 -8.13
N CYS A 87 -4.50 11.36 -7.98
CA CYS A 87 -4.89 9.97 -8.25
C CYS A 87 -5.53 9.26 -7.04
N LYS A 88 -5.54 9.93 -5.88
CA LYS A 88 -6.04 9.39 -4.60
C LYS A 88 -5.39 8.06 -4.20
N LYS A 89 -4.08 7.96 -4.41
CA LYS A 89 -3.31 6.72 -4.20
C LYS A 89 -2.15 6.93 -3.24
N ALA A 90 -2.04 6.08 -2.23
CA ALA A 90 -0.90 5.98 -1.33
C ALA A 90 0.18 5.04 -1.90
N TYR A 91 1.46 5.32 -1.66
CA TYR A 91 2.59 4.54 -2.18
C TYR A 91 3.88 4.79 -1.38
N ASP A 92 4.88 3.91 -1.49
CA ASP A 92 6.08 3.96 -0.65
C ASP A 92 7.30 4.58 -1.33
N HIS A 93 7.47 4.38 -2.64
CA HIS A 93 8.58 4.98 -3.39
C HIS A 93 8.07 5.90 -4.50
N ARG A 94 8.80 6.99 -4.77
CA ARG A 94 8.40 8.01 -5.76
C ARG A 94 8.25 7.45 -7.18
N GLU A 95 8.87 6.31 -7.44
CA GLU A 95 8.81 5.54 -8.68
C GLU A 95 7.58 4.64 -8.81
N ASP A 96 6.94 4.25 -7.70
CA ASP A 96 5.78 3.34 -7.69
C ASP A 96 4.52 3.99 -8.25
N HIS A 97 4.53 5.32 -8.32
CA HIS A 97 3.41 6.10 -8.79
C HIS A 97 3.83 7.17 -9.81
N LEU A 98 3.18 7.11 -10.98
CA LEU A 98 3.20 8.16 -11.99
C LEU A 98 1.76 8.54 -12.30
N CYS A 99 1.40 9.81 -12.13
CA CYS A 99 0.07 10.29 -12.52
C CYS A 99 -0.15 10.08 -14.03
N PRO A 100 -1.39 9.78 -14.49
CA PRO A 100 -1.68 9.58 -15.91
C PRO A 100 -1.23 10.72 -16.83
N ASN A 101 -1.34 11.97 -16.37
CA ASN A 101 -0.96 13.16 -17.14
C ASN A 101 0.51 13.52 -17.00
N ALA A 102 1.26 12.82 -16.14
CA ALA A 102 2.68 13.09 -15.92
C ALA A 102 3.54 12.39 -16.97
N CYS A 103 4.52 13.11 -17.49
CA CYS A 103 5.46 12.58 -18.46
C CYS A 103 6.35 11.49 -17.86
N GLN A 104 6.45 10.33 -18.51
CA GLN A 104 7.39 9.26 -18.09
C GLN A 104 8.87 9.70 -18.12
N CYS A 105 9.22 10.71 -18.92
CA CYS A 105 10.59 11.18 -19.04
C CYS A 105 10.98 12.17 -17.95
N CYS A 106 10.15 13.20 -17.71
CA CYS A 106 10.45 14.31 -16.81
C CYS A 106 9.51 14.44 -15.60
N ARG A 107 8.50 13.56 -15.48
CA ARG A 107 7.43 13.54 -14.45
C ARG A 107 6.58 14.82 -14.34
N PHE A 108 6.78 15.78 -15.23
CA PHE A 108 5.96 16.99 -15.28
C PHE A 108 4.62 16.72 -15.98
N PRO A 109 3.51 17.30 -15.50
CA PRO A 109 2.24 17.27 -16.22
C PRO A 109 2.35 17.99 -17.57
N ASP A 110 1.47 17.66 -18.51
CA ASP A 110 1.31 18.38 -19.79
C ASP A 110 2.63 18.60 -20.54
N CYS A 111 3.28 17.48 -20.88
CA CYS A 111 4.53 17.47 -21.64
C CYS A 111 4.25 17.09 -23.11
N PRO A 112 3.93 18.07 -23.98
CA PRO A 112 3.66 17.80 -25.40
C PRO A 112 4.91 17.27 -26.11
N ILE A 113 4.67 16.62 -27.26
CA ILE A 113 5.72 16.25 -28.20
C ILE A 113 5.89 17.42 -29.15
N GLU A 114 7.08 18.03 -29.12
CA GLU A 114 7.47 19.10 -30.04
C GLU A 114 8.57 18.60 -30.96
N SER A 115 9.67 18.13 -30.37
CA SER A 115 10.80 17.55 -31.07
C SER A 115 11.53 16.57 -30.17
N TRP A 116 11.92 15.43 -30.73
CA TRP A 116 12.63 14.41 -29.97
C TRP A 116 14.08 14.81 -29.72
N VAL A 117 14.46 14.98 -28.46
CA VAL A 117 15.81 15.36 -28.02
C VAL A 117 16.52 14.14 -27.42
N HIS A 118 17.68 13.78 -27.96
CA HIS A 118 18.52 12.70 -27.45
C HIS A 118 19.45 13.17 -26.33
N CYS A 119 19.52 12.42 -25.22
CA CYS A 119 20.52 12.65 -24.18
C CYS A 119 21.72 11.73 -24.37
N ASN A 120 22.89 12.30 -24.69
CA ASN A 120 24.12 11.53 -24.87
C ASN A 120 24.66 10.91 -23.57
N ASP A 121 24.26 11.41 -22.40
CA ASP A 121 24.72 10.83 -21.14
C ASP A 121 23.95 9.56 -20.77
N CYS A 122 22.63 9.55 -20.91
CA CYS A 122 21.79 8.43 -20.49
C CYS A 122 21.15 7.64 -21.64
N ASN A 123 21.42 8.02 -22.89
CA ASN A 123 20.86 7.44 -24.13
C ASN A 123 19.33 7.40 -24.19
N ARG A 124 18.65 8.30 -23.47
CA ARG A 124 17.19 8.42 -23.47
C ARG A 124 16.73 9.53 -24.42
N MET A 125 15.49 9.40 -24.90
CA MET A 125 14.82 10.38 -25.75
C MET A 125 13.79 11.18 -24.94
N PHE A 126 13.69 12.48 -25.22
CA PHE A 126 12.80 13.42 -24.54
C PHE A 126 11.90 14.13 -25.56
N LYS A 127 10.67 14.44 -25.16
CA LYS A 127 9.61 14.92 -26.06
C LYS A 127 9.80 16.36 -26.59
N SER A 128 10.65 17.13 -25.92
CA SER A 128 10.98 18.53 -26.24
C SER A 128 12.28 18.94 -25.53
N GLN A 129 12.85 20.09 -25.90
CA GLN A 129 14.00 20.65 -25.19
C GLN A 129 13.67 20.92 -23.72
N ALA A 130 12.49 21.46 -23.42
CA ALA A 130 12.04 21.68 -22.04
C ALA A 130 11.94 20.36 -21.24
N CYS A 131 11.51 19.27 -21.87
CA CYS A 131 11.48 17.94 -21.24
C CYS A 131 12.89 17.43 -20.92
N PHE A 132 13.85 17.65 -21.81
CA PHE A 132 15.26 17.33 -21.62
C PHE A 132 15.91 18.19 -20.52
N ASP A 133 15.67 19.51 -20.52
CA ASP A 133 16.24 20.42 -19.54
C ASP A 133 15.76 20.08 -18.13
N ARG A 134 14.46 19.79 -17.95
CA ARG A 134 13.91 19.30 -16.68
C ARG A 134 14.50 17.96 -16.24
N HIS A 135 14.83 17.09 -17.18
CA HIS A 135 15.51 15.83 -16.86
C HIS A 135 16.94 16.06 -16.32
N LYS A 136 17.60 17.13 -16.79
CA LYS A 136 18.93 17.55 -16.34
C LYS A 136 18.90 18.33 -15.02
N GLN A 137 17.87 19.14 -14.80
CA GLN A 137 17.68 19.93 -13.59
C GLN A 137 17.31 19.02 -12.42
N SER A 138 18.12 19.06 -11.37
CA SER A 138 17.92 18.25 -10.17
C SER A 138 18.51 18.95 -8.96
N SER A 139 17.75 19.05 -7.87
CA SER A 139 18.21 19.56 -6.56
C SER A 139 19.09 18.54 -5.80
N GLY A 140 19.71 17.59 -6.52
CA GLY A 140 20.49 16.44 -6.02
C GLY A 140 21.06 15.60 -7.17
N LYS A 141 21.31 14.29 -6.99
CA LYS A 141 21.68 13.39 -8.10
C LYS A 141 20.48 13.17 -9.04
N SER A 142 20.56 13.67 -10.27
CA SER A 142 19.49 13.51 -11.26
C SER A 142 19.33 12.05 -11.68
N ILE A 143 18.13 11.69 -12.16
CA ILE A 143 17.86 10.37 -12.76
C ILE A 143 18.77 10.12 -13.97
N CYS A 144 19.18 11.20 -14.67
CA CYS A 144 20.19 11.15 -15.73
C CYS A 144 21.51 10.54 -15.23
N ALA A 145 21.93 10.92 -14.02
CA ALA A 145 23.17 10.46 -13.42
C ALA A 145 23.07 9.04 -12.84
N THR A 146 21.87 8.55 -12.52
CA THR A 146 21.68 7.23 -11.89
C THR A 146 21.16 6.16 -12.83
N MET A 147 20.60 6.53 -14.00
CA MET A 147 20.01 5.59 -14.94
C MET A 147 20.58 5.78 -16.36
N ILE A 148 20.85 4.70 -17.07
CA ILE A 148 21.25 4.70 -18.49
C ILE A 148 20.38 3.71 -19.28
N LYS A 149 19.99 4.09 -20.50
CA LYS A 149 19.34 3.18 -21.45
C LYS A 149 20.43 2.42 -22.20
N CYS A 150 20.41 1.10 -22.15
CA CYS A 150 21.34 0.28 -22.92
C CYS A 150 21.12 0.51 -24.43
N PRO A 151 22.18 0.76 -25.22
CA PRO A 151 22.05 0.89 -26.67
C PRO A 151 21.57 -0.40 -27.33
N ASP A 152 21.95 -1.57 -26.81
CA ASP A 152 21.70 -2.86 -27.46
C ASP A 152 20.32 -3.45 -27.11
N CYS A 153 19.97 -3.51 -25.82
CA CYS A 153 18.69 -4.11 -25.39
C CYS A 153 17.62 -3.09 -25.03
N HIS A 154 17.95 -1.79 -25.07
CA HIS A 154 17.05 -0.68 -24.78
C HIS A 154 16.45 -0.64 -23.36
N ARG A 155 16.90 -1.51 -22.45
CA ARG A 155 16.48 -1.51 -21.04
C ARG A 155 17.11 -0.35 -20.28
N LEU A 156 16.36 0.17 -19.31
CA LEU A 156 16.83 1.20 -18.39
C LEU A 156 17.53 0.55 -17.19
N ILE A 157 18.79 0.92 -16.95
CA ILE A 157 19.67 0.27 -16.00
C ILE A 157 20.16 1.28 -14.98
N LYS A 158 20.20 0.91 -13.69
CA LYS A 158 20.83 1.70 -12.63
C LYS A 158 22.35 1.71 -12.84
N ARG A 159 22.98 2.88 -12.88
CA ARG A 159 24.44 3.04 -12.83
C ARG A 159 24.93 2.59 -11.46
N GLY A 160 25.58 1.43 -11.40
CA GLY A 160 26.27 1.00 -10.18
C GLY A 160 27.55 1.81 -9.94
N PRO A 161 28.10 1.81 -8.72
CA PRO A 161 29.42 2.39 -8.43
C PRO A 161 30.56 1.69 -9.17
N ARG A 162 30.29 0.53 -9.77
CA ARG A 162 31.18 -0.18 -10.69
C ARG A 162 30.39 -0.58 -11.93
N ASP A 163 30.61 0.19 -12.98
CA ASP A 163 30.50 -0.17 -14.38
C ASP A 163 29.10 -0.36 -15.02
N PRO A 164 28.70 0.52 -15.96
CA PRO A 164 27.63 0.26 -16.93
C PRO A 164 27.81 -1.04 -17.74
N GLU A 165 29.04 -1.55 -17.88
CA GLU A 165 29.35 -2.79 -18.61
C GLU A 165 28.86 -4.08 -17.91
N LYS A 166 28.47 -4.02 -16.63
CA LYS A 166 27.90 -5.20 -15.93
C LYS A 166 26.46 -5.53 -16.33
N HIS A 167 25.85 -4.70 -17.16
CA HIS A 167 24.56 -5.06 -17.73
C HIS A 167 24.73 -6.20 -18.74
N HIS A 168 24.20 -7.36 -18.41
CA HIS A 168 24.16 -8.51 -19.31
C HIS A 168 22.86 -8.48 -20.12
N CYS A 169 22.93 -7.96 -21.35
CA CYS A 169 21.80 -7.92 -22.28
C CYS A 169 21.18 -9.31 -22.44
N GLY A 170 19.85 -9.39 -22.34
CA GLY A 170 19.12 -10.66 -22.50
C GLY A 170 19.27 -11.65 -21.34
N MET A 171 19.94 -11.26 -20.24
CA MET A 171 20.03 -12.09 -19.03
C MET A 171 19.24 -11.48 -17.87
N THR A 172 18.76 -12.34 -16.98
CA THR A 172 18.08 -12.01 -15.73
C THR A 172 18.85 -12.61 -14.57
N LYS A 173 18.96 -11.88 -13.45
CA LYS A 173 19.59 -12.38 -12.24
C LYS A 173 18.64 -13.32 -11.51
N CYS A 174 19.06 -14.55 -11.26
CA CYS A 174 18.31 -15.47 -10.41
C CYS A 174 18.32 -14.95 -8.96
N LEU A 175 17.16 -14.90 -8.31
CA LEU A 175 17.07 -14.44 -6.91
C LEU A 175 17.61 -15.47 -5.92
N ILE A 176 17.65 -16.75 -6.31
CA ILE A 176 18.12 -17.85 -5.47
C ILE A 176 19.64 -17.95 -5.57
N CYS A 177 20.19 -18.35 -6.71
CA CYS A 177 21.64 -18.56 -6.87
C CYS A 177 22.44 -17.30 -7.22
N LYS A 178 21.78 -16.15 -7.45
CA LYS A 178 22.40 -14.85 -7.79
C LYS A 178 23.15 -14.79 -9.13
N GLU A 179 23.18 -15.87 -9.92
CA GLU A 179 23.76 -15.90 -11.27
C GLU A 179 22.91 -15.16 -12.31
N TYR A 180 23.54 -14.62 -13.35
CA TYR A 180 22.86 -14.01 -14.50
C TYR A 180 22.70 -15.03 -15.62
N THR A 181 21.46 -15.30 -16.00
CA THR A 181 21.13 -16.35 -16.96
C THR A 181 20.09 -15.88 -17.96
N ARG A 182 20.01 -16.52 -19.13
CA ARG A 182 18.95 -16.24 -20.10
C ARG A 182 17.59 -16.69 -19.54
N PRO A 183 16.51 -15.92 -19.75
CA PRO A 183 15.15 -16.36 -19.44
C PRO A 183 14.84 -17.69 -20.14
N GLY A 184 14.31 -18.67 -19.41
CA GLY A 184 13.92 -19.98 -19.94
C GLY A 184 15.00 -21.07 -19.87
N ASP A 185 16.29 -20.70 -19.87
CA ASP A 185 17.39 -21.68 -19.85
C ASP A 185 17.86 -22.04 -18.41
N HIS A 186 17.42 -21.26 -17.42
CA HIS A 186 17.91 -21.40 -16.06
C HIS A 186 17.21 -22.52 -15.28
N ARG A 187 17.96 -23.57 -14.99
CA ARG A 187 17.58 -24.58 -13.99
C ARG A 187 18.25 -24.21 -12.66
N CYS A 188 17.53 -23.48 -11.81
CA CYS A 188 17.99 -23.17 -10.47
C CYS A 188 17.78 -24.38 -9.56
N TYR A 189 18.85 -24.88 -8.94
CA TYR A 189 18.76 -25.95 -7.95
C TYR A 189 18.81 -25.36 -6.54
N MET A 190 18.25 -26.09 -5.57
CA MET A 190 18.28 -25.74 -4.15
C MET A 190 19.73 -25.47 -3.71
N GLN A 191 19.97 -24.30 -3.14
CA GLN A 191 21.31 -23.93 -2.69
C GLN A 191 21.60 -24.64 -1.36
N PRO A 192 22.84 -25.11 -1.14
CA PRO A 192 23.25 -25.59 0.18
C PRO A 192 22.98 -24.51 1.23
N VAL A 193 22.46 -24.90 2.39
CA VAL A 193 22.34 -24.00 3.52
C VAL A 193 23.73 -23.47 3.84
N GLU A 194 23.94 -22.16 3.68
CA GLU A 194 25.19 -21.53 4.09
C GLU A 194 25.35 -21.81 5.59
N LYS A 195 26.44 -22.50 5.95
CA LYS A 195 26.81 -22.63 7.36
C LYS A 195 27.01 -21.22 7.87
N ARG A 196 26.13 -20.76 8.77
CA ARG A 196 26.36 -19.50 9.50
C ARG A 196 27.76 -19.59 10.07
N ASN A 197 28.63 -18.65 9.70
CA ASN A 197 29.91 -18.49 10.38
C ASN A 197 29.60 -18.11 11.83
N GLU A 198 29.72 -19.09 12.72
CA GLU A 198 29.82 -18.89 14.15
C GLU A 198 31.12 -18.12 14.41
N GLY A 199 31.02 -16.80 14.40
CA GLY A 199 32.16 -15.93 14.64
C GLY A 199 31.99 -14.62 13.92
N LEU A 200 31.24 -13.70 14.53
CA LEU A 200 31.59 -12.28 14.67
C LEU A 200 30.49 -11.57 15.48
N SER A 201 30.75 -11.50 16.78
CA SER A 201 30.32 -10.52 17.79
C SER A 201 28.86 -10.09 17.85
N ASP A 202 28.21 -10.53 18.92
CA ASP A 202 27.17 -9.82 19.65
C ASP A 202 27.51 -8.34 19.83
N SER A 203 26.56 -7.49 19.47
CA SER A 203 26.33 -6.21 20.11
C SER A 203 24.82 -6.02 20.23
N ASP A 204 24.30 -6.60 21.30
CA ASP A 204 23.46 -5.94 22.30
C ASP A 204 22.49 -4.85 21.80
N ASP A 205 21.21 -5.23 21.71
CA ASP A 205 20.10 -4.36 22.13
C ASP A 205 18.95 -5.26 22.61
N SER A 206 19.18 -5.94 23.74
CA SER A 206 18.09 -6.47 24.55
C SER A 206 17.44 -5.29 25.29
N SER A 207 16.42 -4.71 24.68
CA SER A 207 15.45 -3.91 25.42
C SER A 207 14.52 -4.87 26.16
N GLU A 208 14.86 -5.11 27.43
CA GLU A 208 13.92 -5.61 28.44
C GLU A 208 12.72 -4.67 28.49
N HIS A 209 11.61 -5.09 27.90
CA HIS A 209 10.31 -4.48 28.19
C HIS A 209 9.80 -5.08 29.50
N PRO A 210 9.38 -4.26 30.49
CA PRO A 210 8.85 -4.77 31.73
C PRO A 210 7.63 -5.64 31.47
N GLU A 211 7.58 -6.78 32.16
CA GLU A 211 6.38 -7.59 32.32
C GLU A 211 5.31 -6.75 33.02
N ASP A 212 4.51 -6.02 32.24
CA ASP A 212 3.24 -5.51 32.71
C ASP A 212 2.25 -6.67 32.76
N ASP A 213 2.13 -7.21 33.98
CA ASP A 213 1.09 -8.12 34.45
C ASP A 213 -0.31 -7.59 34.06
N VAL A 214 -0.91 -8.23 33.05
CA VAL A 214 -2.34 -8.11 32.72
C VAL A 214 -2.94 -9.52 32.61
N THR A 215 -3.27 -10.07 33.77
CA THR A 215 -4.41 -10.95 34.09
C THR A 215 -5.08 -11.74 32.95
N GLU A 216 -4.82 -13.06 32.97
CA GLU A 216 -5.73 -14.19 32.75
C GLU A 216 -6.88 -14.05 31.73
N GLY A 217 -6.59 -14.48 30.50
CA GLY A 217 -7.55 -14.97 29.52
C GLY A 217 -6.80 -15.86 28.52
N GLY A 218 -6.49 -17.10 28.90
CA GLY A 218 -5.73 -18.01 28.05
C GLY A 218 -6.49 -18.34 26.77
N TYR A 219 -5.80 -18.28 25.62
CA TYR A 219 -6.32 -18.81 24.35
C TYR A 219 -6.22 -20.34 24.34
N ASP A 220 -7.16 -21.01 23.68
CA ASP A 220 -7.18 -22.47 23.58
C ASP A 220 -6.11 -22.98 22.60
N GLN A 221 -5.86 -22.22 21.54
CA GLN A 221 -4.89 -22.57 20.49
C GLN A 221 -4.46 -21.32 19.71
N MET A 222 -3.20 -21.29 19.28
CA MET A 222 -2.71 -20.34 18.29
C MET A 222 -2.64 -21.00 16.91
N LEU A 223 -3.21 -20.34 15.90
CA LEU A 223 -3.26 -20.79 14.52
C LEU A 223 -2.58 -19.77 13.61
N PHE A 224 -1.79 -20.25 12.67
CA PHE A 224 -1.13 -19.45 11.64
C PHE A 224 -1.73 -19.80 10.30
N PHE A 225 -2.06 -18.82 9.46
CA PHE A 225 -2.55 -19.10 8.12
C PHE A 225 -1.96 -18.18 7.06
N ASP A 226 -2.00 -18.65 5.82
CA ASP A 226 -1.62 -17.88 4.64
C ASP A 226 -2.53 -18.22 3.46
N PHE A 227 -2.89 -17.20 2.67
CA PHE A 227 -3.66 -17.36 1.45
C PHE A 227 -2.78 -17.25 0.21
N GLU A 228 -2.92 -18.23 -0.68
CA GLU A 228 -2.45 -18.13 -2.05
C GLU A 228 -3.63 -17.79 -2.96
N CYS A 229 -3.39 -16.87 -3.91
CA CYS A 229 -4.45 -16.31 -4.75
C CYS A 229 -4.11 -16.37 -6.23
N ARG A 230 -5.12 -16.69 -7.05
CA ARG A 230 -5.09 -16.48 -8.49
C ARG A 230 -5.55 -15.05 -8.84
N GLN A 231 -5.11 -14.56 -9.99
CA GLN A 231 -5.38 -13.19 -10.45
C GLN A 231 -5.84 -13.12 -11.92
N GLU A 232 -6.39 -14.20 -12.47
CA GLU A 232 -6.73 -14.30 -13.89
C GLU A 232 -7.67 -13.20 -14.38
N ASN A 233 -8.61 -12.78 -13.52
CA ASN A 233 -9.61 -11.75 -13.82
C ASN A 233 -9.20 -10.34 -13.34
N GLY A 234 -7.96 -10.16 -12.88
CA GLY A 234 -7.48 -8.90 -12.30
C GLY A 234 -7.91 -8.64 -10.85
N ASN A 235 -8.69 -9.55 -10.26
CA ASN A 235 -9.00 -9.59 -8.83
C ASN A 235 -8.23 -10.72 -8.17
N HIS A 236 -7.82 -10.51 -6.92
CA HIS A 236 -7.22 -11.57 -6.11
C HIS A 236 -8.32 -12.51 -5.60
N GLU A 237 -8.27 -13.76 -6.00
CA GLU A 237 -9.20 -14.81 -5.56
C GLU A 237 -8.41 -15.91 -4.84
N PRO A 238 -8.65 -16.15 -3.53
CA PRO A 238 -8.01 -17.24 -2.81
C PRO A 238 -8.33 -18.59 -3.44
N ASN A 239 -7.30 -19.35 -3.77
CA ASN A 239 -7.43 -20.70 -4.32
C ASN A 239 -6.71 -21.77 -3.48
N LEU A 240 -5.94 -21.34 -2.47
CA LEU A 240 -5.37 -22.21 -1.45
C LEU A 240 -5.25 -21.42 -0.13
N CYS A 241 -5.62 -22.05 0.98
CA CYS A 241 -5.39 -21.56 2.34
C CYS A 241 -4.79 -22.68 3.16
N VAL A 242 -3.62 -22.44 3.76
CA VAL A 242 -2.95 -23.40 4.64
C VAL A 242 -2.93 -22.82 6.04
N ILE A 243 -3.40 -23.62 7.00
CA ILE A 243 -3.42 -23.29 8.41
C ILE A 243 -2.48 -24.25 9.11
N GLN A 244 -1.67 -23.76 10.03
CA GLN A 244 -0.82 -24.56 10.89
C GLN A 244 -0.98 -24.14 12.35
N ASN A 245 -1.01 -25.10 13.28
CA ASN A 245 -0.96 -24.82 14.71
C ASN A 245 0.48 -24.91 15.26
N GLU A 246 0.66 -24.62 16.54
CA GLU A 246 1.97 -24.71 17.22
C GLU A 246 2.55 -26.13 17.27
N ALA A 247 1.71 -27.17 17.13
CA ALA A 247 2.14 -28.57 17.08
C ALA A 247 2.57 -29.02 15.67
N GLY A 248 2.37 -28.18 14.66
CA GLY A 248 2.64 -28.49 13.25
C GLY A 248 1.52 -29.25 12.55
N ASP A 249 0.34 -29.39 13.16
CA ASP A 249 -0.84 -29.92 12.48
C ASP A 249 -1.31 -28.92 11.42
N GLU A 250 -1.67 -29.43 10.25
CA GLU A 250 -2.05 -28.63 9.10
C GLU A 250 -3.50 -28.87 8.67
N TRP A 251 -4.18 -27.79 8.29
CA TRP A 251 -5.46 -27.83 7.58
C TRP A 251 -5.30 -27.10 6.26
N VAL A 252 -5.82 -27.70 5.19
CA VAL A 252 -5.66 -27.18 3.82
C VAL A 252 -7.04 -27.05 3.18
N PHE A 253 -7.31 -25.86 2.66
CA PHE A 253 -8.48 -25.55 1.84
C PHE A 253 -7.99 -25.19 0.44
N GLU A 254 -8.52 -25.84 -0.59
CA GLU A 254 -8.06 -25.65 -1.98
C GLU A 254 -9.25 -25.57 -2.94
N GLY A 255 -9.13 -24.71 -3.95
CA GLY A 255 -10.10 -24.52 -5.02
C GLY A 255 -10.87 -23.22 -4.92
N ASP A 256 -11.86 -23.06 -5.80
CA ASP A 256 -12.54 -21.77 -6.04
C ASP A 256 -13.33 -21.24 -4.82
N ASN A 257 -13.67 -22.12 -3.88
CA ASN A 257 -14.43 -21.78 -2.67
C ASN A 257 -13.56 -21.64 -1.41
N THR A 258 -12.23 -21.65 -1.55
CA THR A 258 -11.24 -21.66 -0.46
C THR A 258 -11.57 -20.66 0.65
N ARG A 259 -11.87 -19.39 0.29
CA ARG A 259 -12.20 -18.33 1.26
C ARG A 259 -13.38 -18.72 2.16
N ASN A 260 -14.47 -19.21 1.56
CA ASN A 260 -15.69 -19.50 2.30
C ASN A 260 -15.51 -20.73 3.17
N GLU A 261 -14.91 -21.80 2.64
CA GLU A 261 -14.64 -23.02 3.40
C GLU A 261 -13.73 -22.75 4.60
N PHE A 262 -12.68 -21.95 4.39
CA PHE A 262 -11.82 -21.51 5.48
C PHE A 262 -12.58 -20.70 6.53
N CYS A 263 -13.39 -19.72 6.14
CA CYS A 263 -14.12 -18.88 7.10
C CYS A 263 -15.21 -19.68 7.84
N GLU A 264 -15.93 -20.56 7.14
CA GLU A 264 -16.92 -21.46 7.76
C GLU A 264 -16.27 -22.40 8.76
N TRP A 265 -15.06 -22.88 8.47
CA TRP A 265 -14.25 -23.64 9.42
C TRP A 265 -13.81 -22.76 10.58
N LEU A 266 -13.24 -21.58 10.32
CA LEU A 266 -12.66 -20.70 11.33
C LEU A 266 -13.70 -20.25 12.38
N PHE A 267 -14.91 -19.89 11.95
CA PHE A 267 -15.96 -19.35 12.82
C PHE A 267 -16.85 -20.41 13.48
N GLN A 268 -16.40 -21.66 13.53
CA GLN A 268 -17.05 -22.73 14.31
C GLN A 268 -16.87 -22.52 15.82
N LYS A 269 -17.85 -22.97 16.62
CA LYS A 269 -17.85 -22.76 18.09
C LYS A 269 -16.65 -23.38 18.77
N GLU A 270 -16.15 -24.48 18.23
CA GLU A 270 -14.98 -25.21 18.69
C GLU A 270 -13.69 -24.37 18.62
N ARG A 271 -13.70 -23.24 17.89
CA ARG A 271 -12.54 -22.35 17.67
C ARG A 271 -12.75 -20.95 18.23
N ALA A 272 -13.80 -20.74 19.04
CA ALA A 272 -14.18 -19.42 19.55
C ALA A 272 -13.11 -18.74 20.44
N ASN A 273 -12.24 -19.52 21.08
CA ASN A 273 -11.16 -19.01 21.95
C ASN A 273 -9.76 -19.22 21.34
N CYS A 274 -9.68 -19.35 20.00
CA CYS A 274 -8.39 -19.44 19.29
C CYS A 274 -7.87 -18.07 18.90
N VAL A 275 -6.56 -17.87 18.94
CA VAL A 275 -5.88 -16.71 18.35
C VAL A 275 -5.39 -17.11 16.96
N VAL A 276 -5.77 -16.34 15.94
CA VAL A 276 -5.44 -16.66 14.55
C VAL A 276 -4.62 -15.54 13.93
N MET A 277 -3.44 -15.88 13.42
CA MET A 277 -2.45 -14.96 12.88
C MET A 277 -2.22 -15.24 11.39
N ALA A 278 -2.39 -14.23 10.54
CA ALA A 278 -2.04 -14.36 9.13
C ALA A 278 -0.61 -13.89 8.85
N HIS A 279 0.02 -14.40 7.79
CA HIS A 279 1.34 -13.94 7.36
C HIS A 279 1.37 -12.43 7.05
N ASN A 280 0.31 -11.89 6.44
CA ASN A 280 0.15 -10.46 6.17
C ASN A 280 -1.28 -9.98 6.45
N PHE A 281 -1.73 -10.15 7.70
CA PHE A 281 -3.09 -9.79 8.10
C PHE A 281 -3.44 -8.33 7.79
N GLN A 282 -2.55 -7.40 8.14
CA GLN A 282 -2.81 -5.96 8.02
C GLN A 282 -2.93 -5.45 6.58
N GLY A 283 -2.22 -6.08 5.65
CA GLY A 283 -2.04 -5.57 4.30
C GLY A 283 -2.79 -6.35 3.24
N TYR A 284 -3.21 -7.59 3.52
CA TYR A 284 -3.70 -8.50 2.50
C TYR A 284 -4.75 -9.48 3.02
N ASP A 285 -4.39 -10.39 3.92
CA ASP A 285 -5.24 -11.54 4.26
C ASP A 285 -6.56 -11.13 4.92
N SER A 286 -6.56 -10.06 5.73
CA SER A 286 -7.77 -9.57 6.40
C SER A 286 -8.88 -9.17 5.43
N TYR A 287 -8.56 -8.72 4.21
CA TYR A 287 -9.57 -8.28 3.25
C TYR A 287 -10.49 -9.42 2.82
N PHE A 288 -9.98 -10.64 2.69
CA PHE A 288 -10.79 -11.81 2.35
C PHE A 288 -11.74 -12.19 3.49
N ILE A 289 -11.29 -12.08 4.73
CA ILE A 289 -12.10 -12.35 5.92
C ILE A 289 -13.18 -11.28 6.09
N LEU A 290 -12.81 -10.00 5.96
CA LEU A 290 -13.75 -8.88 6.02
C LEU A 290 -14.82 -8.98 4.93
N GLN A 291 -14.44 -9.42 3.72
CA GLN A 291 -15.39 -9.63 2.64
C GLN A 291 -16.39 -10.73 3.01
N TYR A 292 -15.92 -11.88 3.52
CA TYR A 292 -16.79 -12.96 3.98
C TYR A 292 -17.75 -12.50 5.09
N LEU A 293 -17.23 -11.81 6.12
CA LEU A 293 -18.04 -11.32 7.24
C LEU A 293 -19.14 -10.34 6.78
N ARG A 294 -18.80 -9.45 5.84
CA ARG A 294 -19.75 -8.52 5.22
C ARG A 294 -20.83 -9.25 4.41
N GLU A 295 -20.44 -10.21 3.58
CA GLU A 295 -21.38 -10.99 2.74
C GLU A 295 -22.35 -11.82 3.58
N ASN A 296 -21.91 -12.29 4.76
CA ASN A 296 -22.72 -13.08 5.69
C ASN A 296 -23.41 -12.26 6.79
N GLY A 297 -23.27 -10.93 6.78
CA GLY A 297 -23.90 -10.05 7.77
C GLY A 297 -23.44 -10.29 9.21
N VAL A 298 -22.22 -10.83 9.39
CA VAL A 298 -21.64 -11.10 10.70
C VAL A 298 -21.12 -9.79 11.29
N LYS A 299 -21.50 -9.51 12.53
CA LYS A 299 -20.94 -8.38 13.30
C LYS A 299 -19.63 -8.80 13.92
N TYR A 300 -18.65 -7.90 13.87
CA TYR A 300 -17.32 -8.08 14.42
C TYR A 300 -16.82 -6.74 14.95
N ASP A 301 -15.95 -6.81 15.95
CA ASP A 301 -15.17 -5.69 16.44
C ASP A 301 -13.83 -5.66 15.69
N VAL A 302 -13.33 -4.45 15.42
CA VAL A 302 -12.10 -4.25 14.64
C VAL A 302 -11.19 -3.24 15.31
N ILE A 303 -9.93 -3.62 15.49
CA ILE A 303 -8.87 -2.69 15.92
C ILE A 303 -8.11 -2.28 14.66
N VAL A 304 -7.96 -0.97 14.45
CA VAL A 304 -7.29 -0.42 13.27
C VAL A 304 -6.13 0.50 13.63
N ARG A 305 -5.14 0.59 12.74
CA ARG A 305 -4.09 1.61 12.75
C ARG A 305 -4.20 2.42 11.46
N GLY A 306 -4.82 3.59 11.55
CA GLY A 306 -5.20 4.34 10.35
C GLY A 306 -6.15 3.50 9.49
N ALA A 307 -5.76 3.23 8.24
CA ALA A 307 -6.55 2.42 7.31
C ALA A 307 -6.33 0.89 7.43
N LYS A 308 -5.32 0.43 8.18
CA LYS A 308 -4.98 -1.00 8.27
C LYS A 308 -5.68 -1.69 9.42
N VAL A 309 -6.13 -2.92 9.20
CA VAL A 309 -6.77 -3.77 10.20
C VAL A 309 -5.71 -4.51 11.01
N LEU A 310 -5.67 -4.28 12.32
CA LEU A 310 -4.74 -4.93 13.23
C LEU A 310 -5.32 -6.23 13.81
N SER A 311 -6.61 -6.22 14.14
CA SER A 311 -7.30 -7.35 14.77
C SER A 311 -8.78 -7.35 14.43
N LEU A 312 -9.38 -8.55 14.41
CA LEU A 312 -10.81 -8.82 14.31
C LEU A 312 -11.21 -9.74 15.46
N SER A 313 -12.36 -9.46 16.10
CA SER A 313 -12.96 -10.28 17.16
C SER A 313 -14.47 -10.33 17.07
#